data_AF-A0A520CJ34-F1
#
_entry.id   AF-A0A520CJ34-F1
#
_cell.length_a   1.000
_cell.length_b   1.000
_cell.length_c   1.000
_cell.angle_alpha   90.00
_cell.angle_beta   90.00
_cell.angle_gamma   90.00
#
_symmetry.space_group_name_H-M   'P 1'
#
loop_
_entity.id
_entity.type
_entity.pdbx_description
1 polymer ?
#
loop_
_entity_poly.entity_id
_entity_poly.type
_entity_poly.pdbx_seq_one_letter_code
_entity_poly.pdbx_strand_id
1 'polypeptide(L)'
;MNFVKTTSCILAIMLASLFSCTDTKKVDDSKSIKTVNGLKSVKDKVVGEFGADKLVYSTTIMAKDHMNDEFMYAGISFLENGIDMTQDLTMLPEEKTNPAKSKTLQNTIILKNKQGAVALKDLNFEEIASKVKQAEAMIPVDYEDFHLYRWVYSVDNDNKIT
;
A
#
# COMPACT_ATOMS: atom_id res chain seq x y z
N MET A 1 -56.41 -12.58 34.24
CA MET A 1 -56.15 -12.56 32.78
C MET A 1 -55.07 -11.54 32.49
N ASN A 2 -53.83 -11.96 32.26
CA ASN A 2 -52.74 -11.12 31.75
C ASN A 2 -51.69 -12.05 31.15
N PHE A 3 -51.90 -12.46 29.90
CA PHE A 3 -50.99 -13.39 29.21
C PHE A 3 -50.81 -13.00 27.74
N VAL A 4 -50.78 -11.69 27.43
CA VAL A 4 -50.55 -11.23 26.05
C VAL A 4 -49.82 -9.89 26.05
N LYS A 5 -48.60 -9.80 26.58
CA LYS A 5 -47.73 -8.62 26.34
C LYS A 5 -46.22 -8.90 26.24
N THR A 6 -45.78 -10.16 26.36
CA THR A 6 -44.34 -10.48 26.39
C THR A 6 -43.80 -11.13 25.11
N THR A 7 -44.64 -11.49 24.15
CA THR A 7 -44.21 -12.20 22.92
C THR A 7 -43.83 -11.31 21.74
N SER A 8 -43.96 -9.97 21.84
CA SER A 8 -43.70 -9.07 20.71
C SER A 8 -42.26 -8.50 20.66
N CYS A 9 -41.52 -8.52 21.78
CA CYS A 9 -40.14 -7.98 21.80
C CYS A 9 -39.06 -8.99 21.38
N ILE A 10 -39.33 -10.29 21.43
CA ILE A 10 -38.29 -11.32 21.14
C ILE A 10 -38.09 -11.50 19.64
N LEU A 11 -39.13 -11.26 18.82
CA LEU A 11 -39.06 -11.43 17.37
C LEU A 11 -38.30 -10.30 16.66
N ALA A 12 -38.31 -9.08 17.22
CA ALA A 12 -37.59 -7.94 16.67
C ALA A 12 -36.06 -8.03 16.87
N ILE A 13 -35.60 -8.74 17.90
CA ILE A 13 -34.17 -8.90 18.20
C ILE A 13 -33.53 -9.95 17.28
N MET A 14 -34.28 -10.95 16.79
CA MET A 14 -33.76 -11.94 15.85
C MET A 14 -33.67 -11.45 14.39
N LEU A 15 -34.40 -10.39 14.00
CA LEU A 15 -34.25 -9.83 12.65
C LEU A 15 -33.02 -8.92 12.50
N ALA A 16 -32.49 -8.36 13.60
CA ALA A 16 -31.32 -7.49 13.56
C ALA A 16 -30.00 -8.25 13.34
N SER A 17 -29.97 -9.57 13.54
CA SER A 17 -28.78 -10.41 13.27
C SER A 17 -28.68 -10.92 11.84
N LEU A 18 -29.73 -10.74 11.02
CA LEU A 18 -29.74 -11.19 9.62
C LEU A 18 -29.18 -10.16 8.62
N PHE A 19 -28.94 -8.91 9.06
CA PHE A 19 -28.23 -7.89 8.27
C PHE A 19 -26.72 -7.84 8.57
N SER A 20 -26.23 -8.72 9.44
CA SER A 20 -24.81 -9.01 9.56
C SER A 20 -24.38 -9.93 8.41
N CYS A 21 -24.49 -9.45 7.17
CA CYS A 21 -23.56 -9.87 6.13
C CYS A 21 -22.19 -9.37 6.63
N THR A 22 -21.52 -10.20 7.42
CA THR A 22 -20.13 -9.98 7.81
C THR A 22 -19.34 -9.87 6.51
N ASP A 23 -18.87 -8.67 6.20
CA ASP A 23 -17.81 -8.43 5.21
C ASP A 23 -16.65 -9.37 5.49
N THR A 24 -16.65 -10.52 4.81
CA THR A 24 -15.75 -11.65 5.11
C THR A 24 -14.31 -11.43 4.67
N LYS A 25 -13.89 -10.18 4.43
CA LYS A 25 -12.49 -9.83 4.12
C LYS A 25 -12.11 -8.43 4.63
N LYS A 26 -12.35 -8.13 5.90
CA LYS A 26 -11.72 -6.94 6.50
C LYS A 26 -10.21 -7.18 6.59
N VAL A 27 -9.46 -6.43 5.79
CA VAL A 27 -8.01 -6.30 5.92
C VAL A 27 -7.72 -5.73 7.31
N ASP A 28 -6.73 -6.30 8.00
CA ASP A 28 -6.21 -5.73 9.24
C ASP A 28 -5.70 -4.31 8.94
N ASP A 29 -6.18 -3.32 9.68
CA ASP A 29 -5.84 -1.91 9.47
C ASP A 29 -4.32 -1.68 9.47
N SER A 30 -3.56 -2.45 10.26
CA SER A 30 -2.09 -2.38 10.32
C SER A 30 -1.40 -2.91 9.05
N LYS A 31 -2.12 -3.60 8.18
CA LYS A 31 -1.62 -4.14 6.92
C LYS A 31 -2.16 -3.41 5.70
N SER A 32 -3.09 -2.47 5.87
CA SER A 32 -3.67 -1.74 4.75
C SER A 32 -2.68 -0.75 4.13
N ILE A 33 -2.61 -0.70 2.80
CA ILE A 33 -1.84 0.32 2.08
C ILE A 33 -2.64 1.60 1.81
N LYS A 34 -3.85 1.76 2.38
CA LYS A 34 -4.68 2.96 2.19
C LYS A 34 -5.01 3.70 3.49
N THR A 35 -4.82 3.08 4.65
CA THR A 35 -5.10 3.71 5.94
C THR A 35 -3.82 4.29 6.55
N VAL A 36 -3.97 5.34 7.37
CA VAL A 36 -2.80 6.01 7.99
C VAL A 36 -2.00 5.05 8.87
N ASN A 37 -2.68 4.19 9.63
CA ASN A 37 -2.01 3.23 10.51
C ASN A 37 -1.27 2.16 9.70
N GLY A 38 -1.93 1.58 8.70
CA GLY A 38 -1.31 0.58 7.85
C GLY A 38 -0.11 1.15 7.07
N LEU A 39 -0.23 2.37 6.56
CA LEU A 39 0.87 3.06 5.87
C LEU A 39 2.07 3.33 6.78
N LYS A 40 1.87 3.62 8.07
CA LYS A 40 2.96 3.70 9.06
C LYS A 40 3.63 2.35 9.26
N SER A 41 2.85 1.29 9.47
CA SER A 41 3.39 -0.06 9.62
C SER A 41 4.15 -0.53 8.38
N VAL A 42 3.63 -0.22 7.19
CA VAL A 42 4.30 -0.49 5.90
C VAL A 42 5.59 0.31 5.78
N LYS A 43 5.59 1.61 6.14
CA LYS A 43 6.79 2.43 6.14
C LYS A 43 7.85 1.87 7.08
N ASP A 44 7.49 1.56 8.32
CA ASP A 44 8.40 0.99 9.32
C ASP A 44 9.00 -0.32 8.82
N LYS A 45 8.18 -1.19 8.20
CA LYS A 45 8.65 -2.45 7.62
C LYS A 45 9.62 -2.22 6.45
N VAL A 46 9.24 -1.39 5.49
CA VAL A 46 10.03 -1.10 4.28
C VAL A 46 11.37 -0.42 4.64
N VAL A 47 11.33 0.55 5.55
CA VAL A 47 12.52 1.24 6.07
C VAL A 47 13.40 0.29 6.88
N GLY A 48 12.80 -0.55 7.74
CA GLY A 48 13.54 -1.53 8.54
C GLY A 48 14.24 -2.58 7.68
N GLU A 49 13.62 -3.01 6.58
CA GLU A 49 14.17 -4.04 5.71
C GLU A 49 15.24 -3.54 4.74
N PHE A 50 15.04 -2.37 4.13
CA PHE A 50 15.97 -1.85 3.12
C PHE A 50 17.00 -0.86 3.68
N GLY A 51 16.74 -0.28 4.86
CA GLY A 51 17.59 0.71 5.51
C GLY A 51 17.10 2.15 5.29
N ALA A 52 17.00 2.91 6.38
CA ALA A 52 16.47 4.28 6.40
C ALA A 52 17.20 5.26 5.47
N ASP A 53 18.53 5.17 5.43
CA ASP A 53 19.39 6.07 4.63
C ASP A 53 19.65 5.54 3.22
N LYS A 54 19.00 4.44 2.80
CA LYS A 54 19.12 3.94 1.44
C LYS A 54 18.59 5.00 0.47
N LEU A 55 19.47 5.50 -0.39
CA LEU A 55 19.11 6.45 -1.44
C LEU A 55 18.40 5.69 -2.58
N VAL A 56 17.16 6.09 -2.86
CA VAL A 56 16.30 5.47 -3.85
C VAL A 56 15.79 6.52 -4.83
N TYR A 57 15.68 6.14 -6.10
CA TYR A 57 15.03 6.96 -7.12
C TYR A 57 13.60 6.48 -7.41
N SER A 58 13.23 5.28 -6.96
CA SER A 58 11.88 4.75 -7.07
C SER A 58 11.57 3.79 -5.92
N THR A 59 10.36 3.87 -5.38
CA THR A 59 9.82 2.91 -4.39
C THR A 59 8.39 2.54 -4.77
N THR A 60 8.14 1.25 -4.96
CA THR A 60 6.82 0.69 -5.24
C THR A 60 6.26 0.02 -3.98
N ILE A 61 4.98 0.25 -3.71
CA ILE A 61 4.19 -0.42 -2.67
C ILE A 61 3.00 -1.07 -3.36
N MET A 62 2.74 -2.34 -3.08
CA MET A 62 1.64 -3.08 -3.71
C MET A 62 0.84 -3.90 -2.70
N ALA A 63 -0.46 -3.92 -2.94
CA ALA A 63 -1.37 -4.80 -2.27
C ALA A 63 -1.29 -6.23 -2.84
N LYS A 64 -1.87 -7.17 -2.11
CA LYS A 64 -1.90 -8.60 -2.45
C LYS A 64 -2.58 -8.89 -3.78
N ASP A 65 -3.70 -8.24 -4.03
CA ASP A 65 -4.44 -8.35 -5.29
C ASP A 65 -5.29 -7.08 -5.50
N HIS A 66 -6.06 -7.05 -6.58
CA HIS A 66 -6.90 -5.90 -6.95
C HIS A 66 -8.22 -5.83 -6.16
N MET A 67 -8.49 -6.80 -5.28
CA MET A 67 -9.72 -6.92 -4.50
C MET A 67 -9.52 -6.62 -3.01
N ASN A 68 -8.28 -6.38 -2.58
CA ASN A 68 -7.96 -5.96 -1.21
C ASN A 68 -6.75 -5.05 -1.20
N ASP A 69 -6.60 -4.27 -0.14
CA ASP A 69 -5.52 -3.31 0.08
C ASP A 69 -4.48 -3.83 1.08
N GLU A 70 -4.41 -5.15 1.33
CA GLU A 70 -3.41 -5.75 2.22
C GLU A 70 -2.03 -5.67 1.59
N PHE A 71 -1.07 -5.05 2.28
CA PHE A 71 0.32 -4.94 1.85
C PHE A 71 0.93 -6.33 1.59
N MET A 72 1.51 -6.48 0.39
CA MET A 72 2.12 -7.74 -0.03
C MET A 72 3.55 -7.57 -0.50
N TYR A 73 3.85 -6.43 -1.10
CA TYR A 73 5.11 -6.25 -1.80
C TYR A 73 5.60 -4.80 -1.70
N ALA A 74 6.90 -4.67 -1.50
CA ALA A 74 7.63 -3.44 -1.74
C ALA A 74 8.85 -3.71 -2.64
N GLY A 75 9.13 -2.77 -3.54
CA GLY A 75 10.31 -2.81 -4.40
C GLY A 75 10.99 -1.46 -4.40
N ILE A 76 12.32 -1.43 -4.25
CA ILE A 76 13.11 -0.22 -4.38
C ILE A 76 13.97 -0.28 -5.63
N SER A 77 14.20 0.89 -6.25
CA SER A 77 15.16 1.05 -7.32
C SER A 77 16.15 2.15 -6.95
N PHE A 78 17.43 1.86 -7.14
CA PHE A 78 18.53 2.72 -6.72
C PHE A 78 19.72 2.58 -7.67
N LEU A 79 20.62 3.55 -7.63
CA LEU A 79 21.90 3.45 -8.31
C LEU A 79 22.98 2.98 -7.32
N GLU A 80 23.78 2.01 -7.74
CA GLU A 80 24.97 1.57 -7.00
C GLU A 80 26.17 1.61 -7.95
N ASN A 81 27.12 2.51 -7.70
CA ASN A 81 28.28 2.73 -8.59
C ASN A 81 27.89 2.97 -10.07
N GLY A 82 26.80 3.70 -10.30
CA GLY A 82 26.27 3.99 -11.64
C GLY A 82 25.52 2.82 -12.30
N ILE A 83 25.32 1.71 -11.59
CA ILE A 83 24.55 0.56 -12.05
C ILE A 83 23.12 0.67 -11.50
N ASP A 84 22.14 0.45 -12.36
CA ASP A 84 20.74 0.42 -11.97
C ASP A 84 20.41 -0.89 -11.27
N MET A 85 19.98 -0.80 -10.03
CA MET A 85 19.73 -1.91 -9.12
C MET A 85 18.28 -1.89 -8.63
N THR A 86 17.75 -3.08 -8.38
CA THR A 86 16.45 -3.31 -7.77
C THR A 86 16.60 -4.26 -6.59
N GLN A 87 15.73 -4.09 -5.59
CA GLN A 87 15.61 -5.01 -4.47
C GLN A 87 14.15 -5.11 -4.07
N ASP A 88 13.72 -6.33 -3.77
CA ASP A 88 12.32 -6.67 -3.54
C ASP A 88 12.12 -7.20 -2.13
N LEU A 89 10.93 -6.95 -1.59
CA LEU A 89 10.42 -7.48 -0.34
C LEU A 89 9.00 -8.00 -0.60
N THR A 90 8.78 -9.29 -0.37
CA THR A 90 7.47 -9.97 -0.50
C THR A 90 7.03 -10.48 0.86
N MET A 91 5.73 -10.51 1.19
CA MET A 91 5.20 -10.94 2.50
C MET A 91 4.71 -12.40 2.56
N LEU A 92 4.48 -13.08 1.43
CA LEU A 92 3.99 -14.47 1.38
C LEU A 92 4.77 -15.35 0.37
N PRO A 93 5.82 -16.07 0.80
CA PRO A 93 6.47 -15.99 2.12
C PRO A 93 7.17 -14.64 2.31
N GLU A 94 7.46 -14.30 3.57
CA GLU A 94 8.27 -13.12 3.85
C GLU A 94 9.69 -13.33 3.34
N GLU A 95 10.06 -12.61 2.29
CA GLU A 95 11.35 -12.74 1.63
C GLU A 95 11.83 -11.39 1.12
N LYS A 96 13.06 -11.02 1.48
CA LYS A 96 13.80 -9.90 0.90
C LYS A 96 14.87 -10.45 -0.04
N THR A 97 14.86 -10.01 -1.29
CA THR A 97 15.88 -10.41 -2.26
C THR A 97 17.19 -9.66 -2.01
N ASN A 98 18.30 -10.22 -2.50
CA ASN A 98 19.54 -9.46 -2.60
C ASN A 98 19.41 -8.42 -3.72
N PRO A 99 20.11 -7.27 -3.62
CA PRO A 99 20.24 -6.33 -4.73
C PRO A 99 20.61 -7.03 -6.05
N ALA A 100 19.85 -6.78 -7.09
CA ALA A 100 20.08 -7.31 -8.42
C ALA A 100 20.07 -6.19 -9.45
N LYS A 101 20.82 -6.38 -10.55
CA LYS A 101 20.76 -5.45 -11.67
C LYS A 101 19.34 -5.39 -12.22
N SER A 102 18.84 -4.17 -12.41
CA SER A 102 17.56 -3.95 -13.08
C SER A 102 17.57 -4.61 -14.46
N LYS A 103 16.44 -5.22 -14.82
CA LYS A 103 16.21 -5.82 -16.14
C LYS A 103 16.07 -4.76 -17.25
N THR A 104 15.97 -3.47 -16.90
CA THR A 104 15.91 -2.39 -17.89
C THR A 104 17.26 -2.15 -18.55
N LEU A 105 17.24 -1.69 -19.81
CA LEU A 105 18.44 -1.29 -20.54
C LEU A 105 19.25 -0.25 -19.74
N GLN A 106 20.52 -0.55 -19.47
CA GLN A 106 21.42 0.30 -18.66
C GLN A 106 22.41 1.07 -19.54
N ASN A 107 21.92 1.79 -20.55
CA ASN A 107 22.78 2.68 -21.32
C ASN A 107 22.88 4.08 -20.67
N THR A 108 23.93 4.82 -21.01
CA THR A 108 24.22 6.14 -20.42
C THR A 108 23.12 7.18 -20.65
N ILE A 109 22.33 7.06 -21.72
CA ILE A 109 21.21 7.98 -21.99
C ILE A 109 20.06 7.73 -21.01
N ILE A 110 19.74 6.47 -20.75
CA ILE A 110 18.67 6.07 -19.81
C ILE A 110 19.07 6.44 -18.38
N LEU A 111 20.31 6.14 -17.99
CA LEU A 111 20.79 6.40 -16.63
C LEU A 111 20.88 7.90 -16.32
N LYS A 112 21.14 8.77 -17.32
CA LYS A 112 21.12 10.24 -17.15
C LYS A 112 19.79 10.77 -16.63
N ASN A 113 18.68 10.05 -16.83
CA ASN A 113 17.35 10.43 -16.35
C ASN A 113 16.99 9.79 -15.00
N LYS A 114 17.96 9.17 -14.32
CA LYS A 114 17.79 8.48 -13.02
C LYS A 114 18.83 8.97 -11.99
N GLN A 115 19.13 10.26 -12.00
CA GLN A 115 20.21 10.82 -11.17
C GLN A 115 19.72 11.37 -9.83
N GLY A 116 18.43 11.71 -9.72
CA GLY A 116 17.88 12.11 -8.45
C GLY A 116 17.61 10.92 -7.54
N ALA A 117 17.74 11.16 -6.25
CA ALA A 117 17.46 10.18 -5.22
C ALA A 117 17.14 10.87 -3.89
N VAL A 118 16.30 10.22 -3.09
CA VAL A 118 16.02 10.62 -1.70
C VAL A 118 16.28 9.46 -0.77
N ALA A 119 16.51 9.72 0.52
CA ALA A 119 16.59 8.65 1.50
C ALA A 119 15.20 8.01 1.66
N LEU A 120 15.14 6.69 1.77
CA LEU A 120 13.89 5.95 1.88
C LEU A 120 13.02 6.44 3.06
N LYS A 121 13.65 6.86 4.17
CA LYS A 121 12.96 7.43 5.34
C LYS A 121 12.21 8.74 5.05
N ASP A 122 12.66 9.49 4.05
CA ASP A 122 12.13 10.82 3.69
C ASP A 122 10.85 10.71 2.85
N LEU A 123 10.50 9.52 2.34
CA LEU A 123 9.24 9.30 1.65
C LEU A 123 8.05 9.39 2.63
N ASN A 124 7.02 10.14 2.25
CA ASN A 124 5.84 10.40 3.07
C ASN A 124 4.71 9.41 2.76
N PHE A 125 4.79 8.20 3.31
CA PHE A 125 3.83 7.11 3.04
C PHE A 125 2.40 7.50 3.44
N GLU A 126 2.27 8.28 4.51
CA GLU A 126 0.99 8.72 5.04
C GLU A 126 0.21 9.63 4.07
N GLU A 127 0.87 10.26 3.10
CA GLU A 127 0.19 11.05 2.08
C GLU A 127 -0.70 10.21 1.17
N ILE A 128 -0.38 8.92 1.01
CA ILE A 128 -1.13 7.96 0.18
C ILE A 128 -2.59 7.93 0.65
N ALA A 129 -2.84 7.88 1.95
CA ALA A 129 -4.21 7.86 2.49
C ALA A 129 -5.03 9.08 2.05
N SER A 130 -4.43 10.27 2.02
CA SER A 130 -5.11 11.49 1.59
C SER A 130 -5.39 11.49 0.08
N LYS A 131 -4.47 10.93 -0.72
CA LYS A 131 -4.60 10.82 -2.18
C LYS A 131 -5.60 9.76 -2.60
N VAL A 132 -5.64 8.63 -1.89
CA VAL A 132 -6.67 7.60 -2.05
C VAL A 132 -8.06 8.19 -1.84
N LYS A 133 -8.28 8.93 -0.74
CA LYS A 133 -9.59 9.58 -0.50
C LYS A 133 -9.99 10.56 -1.61
N GLN A 134 -9.02 11.30 -2.16
CA GLN A 134 -9.27 12.19 -3.30
C GLN A 134 -9.67 11.40 -4.55
N ALA A 135 -9.02 10.26 -4.81
CA ALA A 135 -9.36 9.38 -5.92
C ALA A 135 -10.74 8.72 -5.74
N GLU A 136 -11.04 8.20 -4.56
CA GLU A 136 -12.35 7.62 -4.20
C GLU A 136 -13.48 8.62 -4.43
N ALA A 137 -13.27 9.90 -4.09
CA ALA A 137 -14.27 10.96 -4.34
C ALA A 137 -14.51 11.29 -5.82
N MET A 138 -13.62 10.87 -6.73
CA MET A 138 -13.78 11.05 -8.18
C MET A 138 -14.48 9.86 -8.85
N ILE A 139 -14.66 8.75 -8.13
CA ILE A 139 -15.30 7.55 -8.66
C ILE A 139 -16.82 7.75 -8.60
N PRO A 140 -17.57 7.54 -9.70
CA PRO A 140 -19.02 7.66 -9.68
C PRO A 140 -19.63 6.70 -8.66
N VAL A 141 -20.71 7.13 -8.00
CA VAL A 141 -21.37 6.39 -6.90
C VAL A 141 -21.86 5.00 -7.30
N ASP A 142 -22.06 4.76 -8.60
CA ASP A 142 -22.47 3.46 -9.14
C ASP A 142 -21.33 2.43 -9.20
N TYR A 143 -20.09 2.86 -8.94
CA TYR A 143 -18.92 2.00 -8.82
C TYR A 143 -18.51 1.92 -7.36
N GLU A 144 -18.89 0.82 -6.72
CA GLU A 144 -18.42 0.46 -5.39
C GLU A 144 -17.06 -0.30 -5.50
N ASP A 145 -16.38 -0.51 -4.39
CA ASP A 145 -15.17 -1.35 -4.29
C ASP A 145 -13.87 -0.82 -4.91
N PHE A 146 -13.52 0.45 -4.67
CA PHE A 146 -12.16 0.93 -4.92
C PHE A 146 -11.15 0.31 -3.95
N HIS A 147 -10.11 -0.31 -4.51
CA HIS A 147 -8.94 -0.77 -3.78
C HIS A 147 -7.67 -0.16 -4.39
N LEU A 148 -6.86 0.49 -3.56
CA LEU A 148 -5.53 0.86 -3.97
C LEU A 148 -4.73 -0.44 -4.16
N TYR A 149 -4.37 -0.73 -5.40
CA TYR A 149 -3.54 -1.90 -5.72
C TYR A 149 -2.04 -1.59 -5.68
N ARG A 150 -1.64 -0.41 -6.17
CA ARG A 150 -0.24 -0.04 -6.33
C ARG A 150 -0.02 1.46 -6.16
N TRP A 151 1.02 1.81 -5.41
CA TRP A 151 1.56 3.16 -5.32
C TRP A 151 3.04 3.16 -5.72
N VAL A 152 3.49 4.24 -6.36
CA VAL A 152 4.88 4.42 -6.76
C VAL A 152 5.34 5.82 -6.41
N TYR A 153 6.39 5.90 -5.62
CA TYR A 153 7.21 7.11 -5.50
C TYR A 153 8.24 7.10 -6.61
N SER A 154 8.28 8.16 -7.43
CA SER A 154 9.34 8.36 -8.42
C SER A 154 10.08 9.65 -8.12
N VAL A 155 11.42 9.62 -8.15
CA VAL A 155 12.26 10.80 -7.92
C VAL A 155 12.81 11.28 -9.26
N ASP A 156 12.56 12.54 -9.58
CA ASP A 156 13.12 13.18 -10.77
C ASP A 156 14.58 13.61 -10.57
N ASN A 157 15.23 14.08 -11.63
CA ASN A 157 16.63 14.53 -11.56
C ASN A 157 16.87 15.76 -10.68
N ASP A 158 15.83 16.49 -10.29
CA ASP A 158 15.90 17.63 -9.36
C ASP A 158 15.70 17.18 -7.90
N ASN A 159 15.68 15.87 -7.63
CA ASN A 159 15.40 15.25 -6.34
C ASN A 159 13.97 15.53 -5.83
N LYS A 160 13.02 15.77 -6.74
CA LYS A 160 11.61 15.92 -6.37
C LYS A 160 10.88 14.60 -6.51
N ILE A 161 10.06 14.31 -5.50
CA ILE A 161 9.14 13.17 -5.51
C ILE A 161 7.96 13.54 -6.40
N THR A 162 7.60 12.63 -7.31
CA THR A 162 6.52 12.74 -8.31
C THR A 162 5.60 11.53 -8.26
#